data_AF-A0A1H1ENM2-F1
#
_entry.id   AF-A0A1H1ENM2-F1
#
_cell.length_a   1.000
_cell.length_b   1.000
_cell.length_c   1.000
_cell.angle_alpha   90.00
_cell.angle_beta   90.00
_cell.angle_gamma   90.00
#
_symmetry.space_group_name_H-M   'P 1'
#
loop_
_entity.id
_entity.type
_entity.pdbx_description
1 polymer ?
#
loop_
_entity_poly.entity_id
_entity_poly.type
_entity_poly.pdbx_seq_one_letter_code
_entity_poly.pdbx_strand_id
1 'polypeptide(L)'
;MIVRPVRSSDLPALIELARSTGTGLTTLPANEQRLSHRVGWAEKTFRGEAERGDADYLFVLENDEGVVVGISAIAGAVGLREPWYNYRVGLTVSASQELNIYREIPTLFLANDLTGNSELCSLFLRADHRSGLNGRLLAKARLLFIAEFPELFGNKIIAEMRGMSDEQGRSPFWESLGRHFFKMEFSQADYLTGVGNKAFIAELMPKFPLYTCFLSEAARNVIGRVHTDTEPALAMLKSEGFSYQGYVDIFDAGPAVECETAKIRAVHDSQALVLAVGTPGDDATPFIIHNRKREDCRITAAPARLAAGTLVVDPQTAKRLRLSAGDQVRAVPLSAAREAK
;
A
#
# COMPACT_ATOMS: atom_id res chain seq x y z
N MET A 1 18.34 3.21 -9.85
CA MET A 1 17.19 2.88 -8.97
C MET A 1 16.62 1.52 -9.34
N ILE A 2 16.54 0.62 -8.36
CA ILE A 2 15.97 -0.71 -8.49
C ILE A 2 15.12 -1.05 -7.27
N VAL A 3 13.92 -1.59 -7.50
CA VAL A 3 13.11 -2.21 -6.46
C VAL A 3 13.49 -3.69 -6.39
N ARG A 4 13.80 -4.16 -5.19
CA ARG A 4 14.18 -5.55 -4.93
C ARG A 4 13.66 -6.04 -3.57
N PRO A 5 13.60 -7.35 -3.33
CA PRO A 5 13.38 -7.90 -2.00
C PRO A 5 14.34 -7.31 -0.97
N VAL A 6 13.80 -7.06 0.22
CA VAL A 6 14.59 -6.71 1.40
C VAL A 6 15.52 -7.86 1.79
N ARG A 7 16.62 -7.52 2.45
CA ARG A 7 17.59 -8.46 3.02
C ARG A 7 17.91 -8.06 4.45
N SER A 8 18.36 -9.02 5.24
CA SER A 8 18.84 -8.79 6.61
C SER A 8 19.91 -7.69 6.69
N SER A 9 20.73 -7.53 5.66
CA SER A 9 21.73 -6.45 5.55
C SER A 9 21.15 -5.04 5.40
N ASP A 10 19.87 -4.91 5.03
CA ASP A 10 19.20 -3.61 4.85
C ASP A 10 18.66 -3.05 6.18
N LEU A 11 18.64 -3.85 7.25
CA LEU A 11 18.03 -3.50 8.53
C LEU A 11 18.46 -2.11 9.06
N PRO A 12 19.75 -1.71 9.01
CA PRO A 12 20.15 -0.37 9.44
C PRO A 12 19.46 0.76 8.66
N ALA A 13 19.33 0.61 7.33
CA ALA A 13 18.66 1.59 6.49
C ALA A 13 17.15 1.61 6.75
N LEU A 14 16.53 0.45 7.02
CA LEU A 14 15.11 0.39 7.37
C LEU A 14 14.82 1.12 8.69
N ILE A 15 15.71 1.03 9.68
CA ILE A 15 15.58 1.75 10.95
C ILE A 15 15.67 3.26 10.71
N GLU A 16 16.58 3.72 9.85
CA GLU A 16 16.68 5.14 9.46
C GLU A 16 15.39 5.62 8.78
N LEU A 17 14.87 4.83 7.82
CA LEU A 17 13.60 5.13 7.16
C LEU A 17 12.45 5.23 8.18
N ALA A 18 12.33 4.25 9.09
CA ALA A 18 11.30 4.22 10.13
C ALA A 18 11.40 5.38 11.15
N ARG A 19 12.60 5.92 11.40
CA ARG A 19 12.76 7.12 12.23
C ARG A 19 12.33 8.39 11.51
N SER A 20 12.38 8.38 10.17
CA SER A 20 11.97 9.52 9.33
C SER A 20 10.48 9.51 8.96
N THR A 21 9.74 8.46 9.32
CA THR A 21 8.28 8.43 9.15
C THR A 21 7.59 9.24 10.24
N GLY A 22 6.60 10.05 9.86
CA GLY A 22 5.66 10.64 10.81
C GLY A 22 4.71 9.60 11.41
N THR A 23 3.79 10.06 12.28
CA THR A 23 2.70 9.24 12.82
C THR A 23 1.75 8.73 11.73
N GLY A 24 1.04 7.63 11.96
CA GLY A 24 0.02 7.12 11.02
C GLY A 24 0.56 6.20 9.91
N LEU A 25 1.82 5.77 9.98
CA LEU A 25 2.34 4.66 9.17
C LEU A 25 2.71 3.48 10.09
N THR A 26 1.69 2.86 10.69
CA THR A 26 1.82 1.74 11.64
C THR A 26 2.63 0.56 11.10
N THR A 27 2.62 0.37 9.78
CA THR A 27 3.30 -0.76 9.13
C THR A 27 4.83 -0.61 9.08
N LEU A 28 5.40 0.55 9.44
CA LEU A 28 6.86 0.75 9.53
C LEU A 28 7.27 1.35 10.89
N PRO A 29 7.16 0.60 12.00
CA PRO A 29 7.49 1.11 13.32
C PRO A 29 9.00 1.30 13.48
N ALA A 30 9.41 2.35 14.19
CA ALA A 30 10.81 2.56 14.59
C ALA A 30 11.25 1.62 15.72
N ASN A 31 11.11 0.30 15.52
CA ASN A 31 11.43 -0.75 16.48
C ASN A 31 12.31 -1.81 15.82
N GLU A 32 13.57 -1.87 16.23
CA GLU A 32 14.59 -2.74 15.62
C GLU A 32 14.25 -4.24 15.70
N GLN A 33 13.78 -4.72 16.85
CA GLN A 33 13.42 -6.13 17.03
C GLN A 33 12.27 -6.54 16.09
N ARG A 34 11.25 -5.68 15.96
CA ARG A 34 10.12 -5.92 15.05
C ARG A 34 10.56 -5.87 13.58
N LEU A 35 11.39 -4.90 13.20
CA LEU A 35 11.92 -4.82 11.83
C LEU A 35 12.79 -6.02 11.49
N SER A 36 13.67 -6.45 12.39
CA SER A 36 14.50 -7.65 12.21
C SER A 36 13.63 -8.91 12.02
N HIS A 37 12.62 -9.09 12.88
CA HIS A 37 11.67 -10.20 12.74
C HIS A 37 10.90 -10.15 11.42
N ARG A 38 10.42 -8.96 11.02
CA ARG A 38 9.71 -8.74 9.76
C ARG A 38 10.58 -9.07 8.55
N VAL A 39 11.83 -8.63 8.53
CA VAL A 39 12.78 -8.94 7.45
C VAL A 39 13.02 -10.45 7.34
N GLY A 40 13.17 -11.15 8.48
CA GLY A 40 13.29 -12.62 8.47
C GLY A 40 12.07 -13.32 7.87
N TRP A 41 10.85 -12.84 8.14
CA TRP A 41 9.63 -13.34 7.50
C TRP A 41 9.53 -12.99 6.03
N ALA A 42 9.97 -11.79 5.64
CA ALA A 42 10.00 -11.39 4.23
C ALA A 42 10.95 -12.28 3.42
N GLU A 43 12.15 -12.58 3.94
CA GLU A 43 13.09 -13.51 3.28
C GLU A 43 12.48 -14.91 3.11
N LYS A 44 11.82 -15.45 4.15
CA LYS A 44 11.06 -16.72 4.05
C LYS A 44 9.95 -16.64 3.01
N THR A 45 9.23 -15.52 2.95
CA THR A 45 8.14 -15.28 2.00
C THR A 45 8.66 -15.35 0.56
N PHE A 46 9.77 -14.69 0.25
CA PHE A 46 10.37 -14.72 -1.09
C PHE A 46 10.89 -16.11 -1.49
N ARG A 47 11.35 -16.91 -0.52
CA ARG A 47 11.68 -18.34 -0.72
C ARG A 47 10.46 -19.25 -0.86
N GLY A 48 9.26 -18.75 -0.58
CA GLY A 48 8.02 -19.54 -0.63
C GLY A 48 7.82 -20.45 0.58
N GLU A 49 8.44 -20.10 1.71
CA GLU A 49 8.39 -20.85 2.98
C GLU A 49 7.34 -20.30 3.94
N ALA A 50 6.62 -19.24 3.56
CA ALA A 50 5.58 -18.61 4.36
C ALA A 50 4.19 -18.96 3.82
N GLU A 51 3.25 -19.26 4.72
CA GLU A 51 1.84 -19.35 4.38
C GLU A 51 1.28 -17.95 4.08
N ARG A 52 0.18 -17.87 3.32
CA ARG A 52 -0.41 -16.60 2.89
C ARG A 52 -0.73 -15.63 4.05
N GLY A 53 -1.08 -16.16 5.22
CA GLY A 53 -1.34 -15.35 6.42
C GLY A 53 -0.11 -14.74 7.08
N ASP A 54 1.09 -15.29 6.80
CA ASP A 54 2.38 -14.82 7.34
C ASP A 54 3.26 -14.17 6.24
N ALA A 55 2.82 -14.25 4.99
CA ALA A 55 3.55 -13.76 3.84
C ALA A 55 3.63 -12.22 3.83
N ASP A 56 4.85 -11.70 3.77
CA ASP A 56 5.15 -10.27 3.65
C ASP A 56 6.18 -10.06 2.53
N TYR A 57 5.72 -9.64 1.36
CA TYR A 57 6.60 -9.30 0.24
C TYR A 57 7.15 -7.89 0.45
N LEU A 58 8.18 -7.78 1.28
CA LEU A 58 8.83 -6.51 1.63
C LEU A 58 9.92 -6.15 0.61
N PHE A 59 9.77 -4.99 -0.02
CA PHE A 59 10.68 -4.47 -1.02
C PHE A 59 11.39 -3.20 -0.53
N VAL A 60 12.61 -3.00 -1.00
CA VAL A 60 13.37 -1.75 -0.87
C VAL A 60 13.62 -1.11 -2.23
N LEU A 61 13.68 0.22 -2.27
CA LEU A 61 14.20 0.98 -3.40
C LEU A 61 15.67 1.30 -3.13
N GLU A 62 16.56 0.77 -3.99
CA GLU A 62 18.00 0.96 -3.92
C GLU A 62 18.49 1.83 -5.08
N ASN A 63 19.42 2.75 -4.84
CA ASN A 63 20.12 3.47 -5.91
C ASN A 63 21.24 2.62 -6.52
N ASP A 64 22.04 3.18 -7.43
CA ASP A 64 23.07 2.40 -8.12
C ASP A 64 24.34 2.22 -7.25
N GLU A 65 24.46 2.99 -6.17
CA GLU A 65 25.50 2.93 -5.15
C GLU A 65 25.20 1.92 -4.02
N GLY A 66 24.03 1.28 -4.02
CA GLY A 66 23.64 0.31 -3.00
C GLY A 66 22.89 0.90 -1.80
N VAL A 67 22.56 2.19 -1.82
CA VAL A 67 21.85 2.88 -0.74
C VAL A 67 20.35 2.65 -0.86
N VAL A 68 19.75 2.14 0.22
CA VAL A 68 18.30 1.99 0.36
C VAL A 68 17.67 3.34 0.73
N VAL A 69 16.71 3.78 -0.08
CA VAL A 69 16.09 5.11 0.04
C VAL A 69 14.57 5.09 0.19
N GLY A 70 13.97 3.91 0.04
CA GLY A 70 12.52 3.72 0.19
C GLY A 70 12.16 2.27 0.42
N ILE A 71 10.91 2.05 0.81
CA ILE A 71 10.36 0.76 1.19
C ILE A 71 8.90 0.66 0.73
N SER A 72 8.46 -0.54 0.41
CA SER A 72 7.05 -0.84 0.12
C SER A 72 6.80 -2.32 0.34
N ALA A 73 5.56 -2.70 0.66
CA ALA A 73 5.25 -4.10 0.95
C ALA A 73 3.91 -4.54 0.35
N ILE A 74 3.75 -5.87 0.29
CA ILE A 74 2.47 -6.53 0.05
C ILE A 74 2.28 -7.59 1.13
N ALA A 75 1.23 -7.46 1.95
CA ALA A 75 0.82 -8.54 2.84
C ALA A 75 0.02 -9.58 2.05
N GLY A 76 0.34 -10.86 2.21
CA GLY A 76 -0.31 -11.96 1.48
C GLY A 76 -1.82 -12.06 1.79
N ALA A 77 -2.19 -11.89 3.05
CA ALA A 77 -3.58 -11.71 3.46
C ALA A 77 -3.67 -11.05 4.83
N VAL A 78 -4.54 -10.06 4.96
CA VAL A 78 -4.89 -9.48 6.26
C VAL A 78 -5.87 -10.39 7.01
N GLY A 79 -5.88 -10.36 8.34
CA GLY A 79 -6.94 -10.98 9.13
C GLY A 79 -6.85 -12.50 9.35
N LEU A 80 -5.85 -13.21 8.81
CA LEU A 80 -5.78 -14.68 8.90
C LEU A 80 -5.16 -15.22 10.20
N ARG A 81 -4.38 -14.40 10.91
CA ARG A 81 -3.77 -14.75 12.21
C ARG A 81 -4.38 -13.97 13.35
N GLU A 82 -4.55 -12.67 13.13
CA GLU A 82 -5.19 -11.74 14.05
C GLU A 82 -6.26 -10.98 13.28
N PRO A 83 -7.42 -10.69 13.89
CA PRO A 83 -8.47 -9.90 13.25
C PRO A 83 -7.94 -8.56 12.73
N TRP A 84 -8.32 -8.23 11.50
CA TRP A 84 -8.03 -6.94 10.89
C TRP A 84 -9.31 -6.11 10.89
N TYR A 85 -9.39 -5.15 11.80
CA TYR A 85 -10.60 -4.38 12.07
C TYR A 85 -10.67 -3.12 11.21
N ASN A 86 -11.88 -2.79 10.78
CA ASN A 86 -12.23 -1.55 10.10
C ASN A 86 -13.64 -1.12 10.53
N TYR A 87 -14.00 0.12 10.23
CA TYR A 87 -15.40 0.53 10.23
C TYR A 87 -15.97 0.43 8.82
N ARG A 88 -17.04 -0.33 8.66
CA ARG A 88 -17.93 -0.20 7.50
C ARG A 88 -18.85 0.99 7.71
N VAL A 89 -18.79 1.95 6.79
CA VAL A 89 -19.63 3.15 6.76
C VAL A 89 -20.92 2.81 6.02
N GLY A 90 -21.98 2.56 6.78
CA GLY A 90 -23.32 2.30 6.27
C GLY A 90 -24.29 3.45 6.50
N LEU A 91 -25.57 3.21 6.23
CA LEU A 91 -26.67 4.16 6.45
C LEU A 91 -27.68 3.54 7.41
N THR A 92 -28.08 4.28 8.44
CA THR A 92 -29.25 3.96 9.25
C THR A 92 -30.37 4.95 8.92
N VAL A 93 -31.49 4.41 8.45
CA VAL A 93 -32.69 5.21 8.13
C VAL A 93 -33.67 5.10 9.29
N SER A 94 -34.12 6.24 9.80
CA SER A 94 -35.17 6.33 10.82
C SER A 94 -36.32 7.16 10.28
N ALA A 95 -37.52 6.59 10.28
CA ALA A 95 -38.73 7.24 9.79
C ALA A 95 -39.83 7.18 10.86
N SER A 96 -40.48 8.31 11.12
CA SER A 96 -41.71 8.41 11.91
C SER A 96 -42.75 9.14 11.08
N GLN A 97 -43.78 8.42 10.66
CA GLN A 97 -44.87 8.99 9.84
C GLN A 97 -45.69 10.01 10.64
N GLU A 98 -45.99 9.70 11.90
CA GLU A 98 -46.76 10.56 12.80
C GLU A 98 -46.11 11.93 13.00
N LEU A 99 -44.78 11.95 13.12
CA LEU A 99 -44.00 13.18 13.31
C LEU A 99 -43.50 13.77 11.98
N ASN A 100 -43.80 13.14 10.84
CA ASN A 100 -43.25 13.48 9.53
C ASN A 100 -41.71 13.62 9.54
N ILE A 101 -41.03 12.71 10.24
CA ILE A 101 -39.57 12.67 10.34
C ILE A 101 -39.05 11.57 9.44
N TYR A 102 -38.10 11.91 8.58
CA TYR A 102 -37.27 10.97 7.83
C TYR A 102 -35.82 11.40 7.97
N ARG A 103 -34.97 10.54 8.54
CA ARG A 103 -33.55 10.83 8.74
C ARG A 103 -32.71 9.68 8.24
N GLU A 104 -31.74 10.03 7.42
CA GLU A 104 -30.66 9.16 6.98
C GLU A 104 -29.40 9.56 7.74
N ILE A 105 -28.86 8.62 8.51
CA ILE A 105 -27.71 8.88 9.39
C ILE A 105 -26.59 7.94 8.97
N PRO A 106 -25.44 8.46 8.51
CA PRO A 106 -24.26 7.62 8.32
C PRO A 106 -23.86 6.96 9.63
N THR A 107 -23.57 5.67 9.59
CA THR A 107 -23.34 4.84 10.77
C THR A 107 -22.09 3.99 10.58
N LEU A 108 -21.22 3.96 11.58
CA LEU A 108 -20.02 3.14 11.58
C LEU A 108 -20.34 1.78 12.23
N PHE A 109 -20.07 0.71 11.50
CA PHE A 109 -20.21 -0.66 11.98
C PHE A 109 -18.81 -1.27 12.10
N LEU A 110 -18.39 -1.64 13.31
CA LEU A 110 -17.13 -2.35 13.49
C LEU A 110 -17.20 -3.69 12.75
N ALA A 111 -16.23 -3.95 11.88
CA ALA A 111 -16.21 -5.10 11.00
C ALA A 111 -14.78 -5.61 10.79
N ASN A 112 -14.69 -6.79 10.18
CA ASN A 112 -13.45 -7.41 9.71
C ASN A 112 -13.64 -7.99 8.30
N ASP A 113 -14.52 -7.36 7.52
CA ASP A 113 -15.01 -7.84 6.21
C ASP A 113 -13.89 -7.96 5.15
N LEU A 114 -12.77 -7.26 5.35
CA LEU A 114 -11.61 -7.29 4.46
C LEU A 114 -10.65 -8.47 4.72
N THR A 115 -10.96 -9.32 5.71
CA THR A 115 -10.16 -10.52 6.04
C THR A 115 -9.93 -11.39 4.82
N GLY A 116 -8.69 -11.84 4.65
CA GLY A 116 -8.25 -12.66 3.53
C GLY A 116 -7.72 -11.84 2.35
N ASN A 117 -8.09 -10.57 2.17
CA ASN A 117 -7.56 -9.78 1.06
C ASN A 117 -6.06 -9.48 1.24
N SER A 118 -5.33 -9.38 0.13
CA SER A 118 -3.93 -8.93 0.17
C SER A 118 -3.89 -7.40 0.27
N GLU A 119 -2.89 -6.86 0.95
CA GLU A 119 -2.80 -5.43 1.24
C GLU A 119 -1.51 -4.82 0.68
N LEU A 120 -1.62 -3.69 -0.02
CA LEU A 120 -0.49 -2.83 -0.33
C LEU A 120 -0.20 -1.94 0.87
N CYS A 121 0.97 -2.13 1.49
CA CYS A 121 1.33 -1.40 2.71
C CYS A 121 2.77 -0.87 2.68
N SER A 122 3.18 -0.21 3.77
CA SER A 122 4.53 0.29 4.02
C SER A 122 5.14 1.14 2.90
N LEU A 123 4.35 1.87 2.12
CA LEU A 123 4.85 2.72 1.05
C LEU A 123 5.49 3.98 1.63
N PHE A 124 6.81 4.04 1.65
CA PHE A 124 7.55 5.21 2.10
C PHE A 124 8.80 5.47 1.26
N LEU A 125 9.05 6.74 0.99
CA LEU A 125 10.21 7.21 0.22
C LEU A 125 10.74 8.48 0.88
N ARG A 126 12.06 8.53 1.11
CA ARG A 126 12.74 9.73 1.63
C ARG A 126 12.44 10.94 0.76
N ALA A 127 12.25 12.10 1.40
CA ALA A 127 11.79 13.32 0.73
C ALA A 127 12.72 13.77 -0.41
N ASP A 128 14.03 13.67 -0.22
CA ASP A 128 15.08 13.97 -1.21
C ASP A 128 15.06 13.05 -2.45
N HIS A 129 14.41 11.90 -2.36
CA HIS A 129 14.28 10.94 -3.46
C HIS A 129 12.89 10.92 -4.11
N ARG A 130 11.96 11.81 -3.74
CA ARG A 130 10.60 11.88 -4.30
C ARG A 130 10.50 12.50 -5.71
N SER A 131 11.63 12.77 -6.35
CA SER A 131 11.68 13.34 -7.71
C SER A 131 11.56 12.26 -8.81
N GLY A 132 11.21 12.71 -10.02
CA GLY A 132 11.21 11.89 -11.22
C GLY A 132 10.20 10.73 -11.19
N LEU A 133 10.71 9.50 -11.36
CA LEU A 133 9.90 8.28 -11.46
C LEU A 133 9.87 7.46 -10.17
N ASN A 134 10.67 7.82 -9.16
CA ASN A 134 10.98 6.96 -8.01
C ASN A 134 9.74 6.57 -7.20
N GLY A 135 8.89 7.54 -6.86
CA GLY A 135 7.65 7.27 -6.11
C GLY A 135 6.70 6.36 -6.89
N ARG A 136 6.54 6.59 -8.20
CA ARG A 136 5.70 5.75 -9.07
C ARG A 136 6.29 4.36 -9.25
N LEU A 137 7.61 4.24 -9.42
CA LEU A 137 8.32 2.97 -9.49
C LEU A 137 8.06 2.16 -8.21
N LEU A 138 8.39 2.70 -7.05
CA LEU A 138 8.24 2.00 -5.77
C LEU A 138 6.79 1.56 -5.54
N ALA A 139 5.83 2.44 -5.82
CA ALA A 139 4.43 2.13 -5.58
C ALA A 139 3.88 1.04 -6.52
N LYS A 140 4.18 1.11 -7.83
CA LYS A 140 3.64 0.23 -8.86
C LYS A 140 4.45 -1.04 -9.10
N ALA A 141 5.71 -1.10 -8.65
CA ALA A 141 6.52 -2.31 -8.68
C ALA A 141 5.80 -3.49 -8.02
N ARG A 142 5.11 -3.23 -6.89
CA ARG A 142 4.25 -4.20 -6.20
C ARG A 142 3.16 -4.78 -7.10
N LEU A 143 2.52 -3.95 -7.92
CA LEU A 143 1.46 -4.40 -8.84
C LEU A 143 2.02 -5.33 -9.92
N LEU A 144 3.23 -5.07 -10.40
CA LEU A 144 3.88 -5.91 -11.40
C LEU A 144 4.36 -7.25 -10.82
N PHE A 145 4.72 -7.26 -9.54
CA PHE A 145 4.98 -8.50 -8.80
C PHE A 145 3.69 -9.33 -8.63
N ILE A 146 2.57 -8.68 -8.27
CA ILE A 146 1.23 -9.31 -8.23
C ILE A 146 0.86 -9.89 -9.59
N ALA A 147 1.17 -9.17 -10.67
CA ALA A 147 0.88 -9.62 -12.03
C ALA A 147 1.68 -10.86 -12.46
N GLU A 148 2.90 -11.03 -11.94
CA GLU A 148 3.72 -12.21 -12.24
C GLU A 148 3.30 -13.43 -11.42
N PHE A 149 2.86 -13.23 -10.17
CA PHE A 149 2.52 -14.29 -9.23
C PHE A 149 1.09 -14.13 -8.64
N PRO A 150 0.04 -14.04 -9.48
CA PRO A 150 -1.32 -13.74 -9.01
C PRO A 150 -1.87 -14.77 -8.03
N GLU A 151 -1.42 -16.02 -8.10
CA GLU A 151 -1.80 -17.12 -7.22
C GLU A 151 -1.37 -16.92 -5.76
N LEU A 152 -0.41 -16.03 -5.50
CA LEU A 152 0.07 -15.72 -4.16
C LEU A 152 -0.82 -14.70 -3.42
N PHE A 153 -1.80 -14.12 -4.11
CA PHE A 153 -2.60 -12.99 -3.62
C PHE A 153 -4.11 -13.28 -3.65
N GLY A 154 -4.87 -12.45 -2.93
CA GLY A 154 -6.33 -12.51 -2.95
C GLY A 154 -6.93 -12.04 -4.27
N ASN A 155 -8.22 -12.34 -4.46
CA ASN A 155 -9.00 -11.86 -5.62
C ASN A 155 -9.20 -10.35 -5.62
N LYS A 156 -9.05 -9.71 -4.46
CA LYS A 156 -9.00 -8.26 -4.30
C LYS A 156 -7.71 -7.87 -3.60
N ILE A 157 -7.18 -6.72 -4.02
CA ILE A 157 -6.10 -6.02 -3.34
C ILE A 157 -6.70 -4.80 -2.66
N ILE A 158 -6.33 -4.60 -1.39
CA ILE A 158 -6.71 -3.43 -0.61
C ILE A 158 -5.49 -2.54 -0.34
N ALA A 159 -5.74 -1.29 0.01
CA ALA A 159 -4.77 -0.40 0.62
C ALA A 159 -5.48 0.48 1.65
N GLU A 160 -5.10 0.35 2.91
CA GLU A 160 -5.52 1.29 3.96
C GLU A 160 -4.67 2.57 3.87
N MET A 161 -5.35 3.69 3.68
CA MET A 161 -4.70 4.97 3.43
C MET A 161 -4.75 5.81 4.71
N ARG A 162 -3.61 6.32 5.16
CA ARG A 162 -3.51 7.19 6.34
C ARG A 162 -4.54 8.33 6.28
N GLY A 163 -5.35 8.45 7.33
CA GLY A 163 -6.38 9.46 7.51
C GLY A 163 -5.84 10.83 7.92
N MET A 164 -6.75 11.79 8.11
CA MET A 164 -6.37 13.16 8.45
C MET A 164 -5.84 13.27 9.90
N SER A 165 -4.73 13.96 10.04
CA SER A 165 -4.17 14.46 11.29
C SER A 165 -3.67 15.88 11.08
N ASP A 166 -3.69 16.71 12.13
CA ASP A 166 -3.07 18.04 12.07
C ASP A 166 -1.53 17.97 12.16
N GLU A 167 -0.87 19.12 12.06
CA GLU A 167 0.60 19.24 12.15
C GLU A 167 1.16 18.80 13.53
N GLN A 168 0.33 18.78 14.57
CA GLN A 168 0.68 18.26 15.89
C GLN A 168 0.42 16.75 16.00
N GLY A 169 -0.01 16.09 14.92
CA GLY A 169 -0.31 14.67 14.87
C GLY A 169 -1.63 14.29 15.53
N ARG A 170 -2.56 15.23 15.75
CA ARG A 170 -3.89 14.95 16.33
C ARG A 170 -4.88 14.63 15.23
N SER A 171 -5.56 13.49 15.34
CA SER A 171 -6.66 13.12 14.43
C SER A 171 -7.99 13.62 15.00
N PRO A 172 -8.77 14.43 14.25
CA PRO A 172 -10.11 14.84 14.68
C PRO A 172 -11.03 13.65 14.96
N PHE A 173 -10.88 12.57 14.21
CA PHE A 173 -11.64 11.34 14.40
C PHE A 173 -11.25 10.63 15.70
N TRP A 174 -9.95 10.46 15.94
CA TRP A 174 -9.45 9.86 17.18
C TRP A 174 -9.94 10.61 18.42
N GLU A 175 -9.83 11.94 18.42
CA GLU A 175 -10.24 12.78 19.55
C GLU A 175 -11.75 12.69 19.84
N SER A 176 -12.57 12.50 18.81
CA SER A 176 -14.02 12.41 18.95
C SER A 176 -14.52 11.01 19.29
N LEU A 177 -13.70 9.97 19.15
CA LEU A 177 -14.11 8.58 19.32
C LEU A 177 -13.10 7.78 20.14
N GLY A 178 -11.97 7.43 19.54
CA GLY A 178 -11.00 6.52 20.15
C GLY A 178 -10.46 6.99 21.50
N ARG A 179 -10.17 8.29 21.65
CA ARG A 179 -9.68 8.89 22.90
C ARG A 179 -10.55 8.55 24.12
N HIS A 180 -11.87 8.44 23.94
CA HIS A 180 -12.81 8.13 25.01
C HIS A 180 -12.72 6.69 25.53
N PHE A 181 -12.31 5.74 24.68
CA PHE A 181 -12.19 4.32 25.04
C PHE A 181 -10.78 3.97 25.50
N PHE A 182 -9.76 4.44 24.78
CA PHE A 182 -8.37 4.06 25.01
C PHE A 182 -7.63 4.96 26.01
N LYS A 183 -8.16 6.17 26.28
CA LYS A 183 -7.57 7.17 27.21
C LYS A 183 -6.08 7.46 26.95
N MET A 184 -5.66 7.43 25.68
CA MET A 184 -4.29 7.70 25.24
C MET A 184 -4.24 8.55 23.96
N GLU A 185 -3.08 9.13 23.67
CA GLU A 185 -2.86 9.95 22.46
C GLU A 185 -2.90 9.07 21.21
N PHE A 186 -3.29 9.64 20.07
CA PHE A 186 -3.34 8.93 18.80
C PHE A 186 -1.98 8.29 18.47
N SER A 187 -0.89 9.03 18.63
CA SER A 187 0.48 8.56 18.39
C SER A 187 0.86 7.35 19.25
N GLN A 188 0.33 7.25 20.47
CA GLN A 188 0.56 6.12 21.37
C GLN A 188 -0.22 4.89 20.90
N ALA A 189 -1.49 5.06 20.52
CA ALA A 189 -2.31 3.97 19.98
C ALA A 189 -1.75 3.44 18.65
N ASP A 190 -1.34 4.35 17.76
CA ASP A 190 -0.70 4.07 16.49
C ASP A 190 0.60 3.26 16.69
N TYR A 191 1.45 3.68 17.63
CA TYR A 191 2.67 2.96 17.99
C TYR A 191 2.39 1.56 18.54
N LEU A 192 1.42 1.40 19.46
CA LEU A 192 1.07 0.09 20.04
C LEU A 192 0.60 -0.90 18.98
N THR A 193 -0.25 -0.44 18.05
CA THR A 193 -0.67 -1.22 16.88
C THR A 193 0.51 -1.57 16.00
N GLY A 194 1.39 -0.61 15.70
CA GLY A 194 2.57 -0.82 14.86
C GLY A 194 3.58 -1.81 15.45
N VAL A 195 3.77 -1.82 16.78
CA VAL A 195 4.58 -2.84 17.46
C VAL A 195 3.83 -4.14 17.71
N GLY A 196 2.69 -4.37 17.04
CA GLY A 196 1.98 -5.65 16.98
C GLY A 196 1.26 -6.04 18.27
N ASN A 197 0.91 -5.09 19.13
CA ASN A 197 -0.07 -5.34 20.18
C ASN A 197 -1.43 -4.96 19.62
N LYS A 198 -2.24 -5.90 19.14
CA LYS A 198 -3.58 -5.62 18.60
C LYS A 198 -4.73 -6.14 19.47
N ALA A 199 -4.41 -6.91 20.52
CA ALA A 199 -5.40 -7.47 21.44
C ALA A 199 -6.26 -6.39 22.11
N PHE A 200 -5.64 -5.26 22.45
CA PHE A 200 -6.31 -4.13 23.10
C PHE A 200 -7.44 -3.52 22.26
N ILE A 201 -7.41 -3.67 20.92
CA ILE A 201 -8.46 -3.19 20.02
C ILE A 201 -9.75 -3.96 20.28
N ALA A 202 -9.68 -5.30 20.35
CA ALA A 202 -10.86 -6.14 20.58
C ALA A 202 -11.48 -5.94 21.98
N GLU A 203 -10.65 -5.52 22.94
CA GLU A 203 -11.05 -5.27 24.34
C GLU A 203 -11.72 -3.91 24.52
N LEU A 204 -11.28 -2.88 23.79
CA LEU A 204 -11.65 -1.49 24.04
C LEU A 204 -12.60 -0.88 22.99
N MET A 205 -12.65 -1.41 21.77
CA MET A 205 -13.50 -0.84 20.73
C MET A 205 -15.00 -1.07 20.98
N PRO A 206 -15.85 -0.07 20.73
CA PRO A 206 -17.30 -0.23 20.82
C PRO A 206 -17.79 -1.27 19.80
N LYS A 207 -18.53 -2.27 20.28
CA LYS A 207 -19.07 -3.36 19.44
C LYS A 207 -20.40 -3.00 18.77
N PHE A 208 -21.06 -1.93 19.22
CA PHE A 208 -22.34 -1.50 18.69
C PHE A 208 -22.16 -0.45 17.59
N PRO A 209 -23.12 -0.35 16.64
CA PRO A 209 -23.08 0.67 15.60
C PRO A 209 -23.00 2.08 16.19
N LEU A 210 -22.15 2.92 15.61
CA LEU A 210 -21.94 4.31 16.02
C LEU A 210 -22.57 5.26 15.01
N TYR A 211 -23.62 5.96 15.41
CA TYR A 211 -24.17 7.04 14.59
C TYR A 211 -23.18 8.19 14.51
N THR A 212 -22.78 8.54 13.30
CA THR A 212 -21.79 9.59 13.07
C THR A 212 -22.26 10.95 13.57
N CYS A 213 -23.58 11.17 13.72
CA CYS A 213 -24.13 12.39 14.31
C CYS A 213 -23.80 12.60 15.79
N PHE A 214 -23.26 11.59 16.48
CA PHE A 214 -22.71 11.75 17.84
C PHE A 214 -21.24 12.20 17.83
N LEU A 215 -20.57 12.16 16.68
CA LEU A 215 -19.21 12.66 16.53
C LEU A 215 -19.22 14.18 16.31
N SER A 216 -18.10 14.82 16.67
CA SER A 216 -17.87 16.23 16.36
C SER A 216 -17.98 16.49 14.85
N GLU A 217 -18.31 17.71 14.45
CA GLU A 217 -18.34 18.10 13.04
C GLU A 217 -16.98 17.90 12.36
N ALA A 218 -15.88 18.24 13.04
CA ALA A 218 -14.53 18.02 12.55
C ALA A 218 -14.25 16.53 12.28
N ALA A 219 -14.67 15.62 13.18
CA ALA A 219 -14.53 14.18 13.00
C ALA A 219 -15.37 13.66 11.82
N ARG A 220 -16.61 14.12 11.68
CA ARG A 220 -17.47 13.73 10.56
C ARG A 220 -16.88 14.14 9.20
N ASN A 221 -16.29 15.33 9.13
CA ASN A 221 -15.74 15.87 7.88
C ASN A 221 -14.48 15.14 7.39
N VAL A 222 -13.81 14.37 8.24
CA VAL A 222 -12.59 13.62 7.88
C VAL A 222 -12.82 12.14 7.60
N ILE A 223 -14.04 11.60 7.81
CA ILE A 223 -14.34 10.19 7.52
C ILE A 223 -14.11 9.90 6.03
N GLY A 224 -13.25 8.92 5.73
CA GLY A 224 -12.89 8.53 4.37
C GLY A 224 -11.98 9.54 3.66
N ARG A 225 -11.40 10.50 4.38
CA ARG A 225 -10.43 11.47 3.84
C ARG A 225 -9.01 11.04 4.20
N VAL A 226 -8.13 11.08 3.21
CA VAL A 226 -6.70 10.82 3.41
C VAL A 226 -5.98 12.09 3.89
N HIS A 227 -4.86 11.91 4.59
CA HIS A 227 -3.90 12.99 4.87
C HIS A 227 -3.43 13.67 3.56
N THR A 228 -3.07 14.96 3.62
CA THR A 228 -2.53 15.70 2.47
C THR A 228 -1.34 15.00 1.82
N ASP A 229 -0.39 14.52 2.63
CA ASP A 229 0.79 13.77 2.16
C ASP A 229 0.45 12.43 1.50
N THR A 230 -0.76 11.91 1.71
CA THR A 230 -1.25 10.63 1.20
C THR A 230 -2.05 10.80 -0.10
N GLU A 231 -2.52 12.01 -0.42
CA GLU A 231 -3.28 12.30 -1.66
C GLU A 231 -2.58 11.83 -2.95
N PRO A 232 -1.25 12.01 -3.13
CA PRO A 232 -0.58 11.53 -4.34
C PRO A 232 -0.61 10.00 -4.49
N ALA A 233 -0.51 9.27 -3.37
CA ALA A 233 -0.58 7.81 -3.36
C ALA A 233 -2.01 7.33 -3.71
N LEU A 234 -3.03 8.00 -3.15
CA LEU A 234 -4.43 7.70 -3.47
C LEU A 234 -4.75 7.96 -4.95
N ALA A 235 -4.29 9.09 -5.51
CA ALA A 235 -4.48 9.40 -6.93
C ALA A 235 -3.83 8.36 -7.85
N MET A 236 -2.64 7.88 -7.47
CA MET A 236 -1.96 6.81 -8.20
C MET A 236 -2.76 5.50 -8.16
N LEU A 237 -3.23 5.07 -6.98
CA LEU A 237 -4.06 3.86 -6.88
C LEU A 237 -5.37 3.99 -7.67
N LYS A 238 -6.03 5.15 -7.63
CA LYS A 238 -7.22 5.41 -8.45
C LYS A 238 -6.93 5.27 -9.94
N SER A 239 -5.76 5.73 -10.41
CA SER A 239 -5.34 5.54 -11.82
C SER A 239 -5.09 4.08 -12.21
N GLU A 240 -4.99 3.18 -11.22
CA GLU A 240 -4.87 1.73 -11.41
C GLU A 240 -6.20 0.99 -11.26
N GLY A 241 -7.30 1.69 -10.96
CA GLY A 241 -8.63 1.10 -10.79
C GLY A 241 -9.07 0.89 -9.35
N PHE A 242 -8.30 1.35 -8.35
CA PHE A 242 -8.72 1.30 -6.95
C PHE A 242 -9.82 2.31 -6.66
N SER A 243 -10.76 1.91 -5.80
CA SER A 243 -11.89 2.74 -5.41
C SER A 243 -12.21 2.57 -3.93
N TYR A 244 -12.83 3.60 -3.34
CA TYR A 244 -13.33 3.54 -1.97
C TYR A 244 -14.65 2.77 -1.95
N GLN A 245 -14.77 1.80 -1.05
CA GLN A 245 -15.93 0.90 -0.94
C GLN A 245 -16.60 0.96 0.44
N GLY A 246 -16.47 2.10 1.15
CA GLY A 246 -17.16 2.31 2.41
C GLY A 246 -16.47 1.74 3.64
N TYR A 247 -15.16 1.48 3.60
CA TYR A 247 -14.39 1.01 4.76
C TYR A 247 -13.36 2.05 5.20
N VAL A 248 -13.30 2.34 6.49
CA VAL A 248 -12.33 3.29 7.06
C VAL A 248 -11.58 2.68 8.23
N ASP A 249 -10.35 3.14 8.45
CA ASP A 249 -9.55 2.79 9.61
C ASP A 249 -10.29 3.16 10.92
N ILE A 250 -10.05 2.37 11.95
CA ILE A 250 -10.72 2.52 13.25
C ILE A 250 -10.12 3.63 14.12
N PHE A 251 -8.90 4.10 13.82
CA PHE A 251 -8.20 5.12 14.60
C PHE A 251 -8.33 6.52 13.99
N ASP A 252 -8.11 6.67 12.69
CA ASP A 252 -8.05 7.97 12.01
C ASP A 252 -9.10 8.18 10.90
N ALA A 253 -9.93 7.17 10.65
CA ALA A 253 -10.96 7.14 9.60
C ALA A 253 -10.44 7.36 8.17
N GLY A 254 -9.16 7.10 7.94
CA GLY A 254 -8.58 6.99 6.61
C GLY A 254 -9.25 5.90 5.79
N PRO A 255 -9.47 6.09 4.48
CA PRO A 255 -10.19 5.12 3.67
C PRO A 255 -9.34 3.88 3.36
N ALA A 256 -9.95 2.71 3.43
CA ALA A 256 -9.48 1.53 2.72
C ALA A 256 -10.03 1.57 1.28
N VAL A 257 -9.13 1.55 0.31
CA VAL A 257 -9.47 1.43 -1.11
C VAL A 257 -9.19 0.02 -1.61
N GLU A 258 -9.99 -0.46 -2.54
CA GLU A 258 -9.86 -1.80 -3.08
C GLU A 258 -10.00 -1.85 -4.60
N CYS A 259 -9.43 -2.90 -5.19
CA CYS A 259 -9.59 -3.26 -6.60
C CYS A 259 -9.58 -4.79 -6.73
N GLU A 260 -10.41 -5.34 -7.63
CA GLU A 260 -10.24 -6.73 -8.04
C GLU A 260 -8.86 -6.90 -8.70
N THR A 261 -8.11 -7.90 -8.28
CA THR A 261 -6.70 -8.09 -8.67
C THR A 261 -6.53 -8.11 -10.18
N ALA A 262 -7.42 -8.82 -10.89
CA ALA A 262 -7.39 -8.92 -12.35
C ALA A 262 -7.77 -7.62 -13.08
N LYS A 263 -8.44 -6.67 -12.41
CA LYS A 263 -8.84 -5.36 -12.97
C LYS A 263 -7.84 -4.25 -12.69
N ILE A 264 -6.83 -4.50 -11.86
CA ILE A 264 -5.75 -3.54 -11.64
C ILE A 264 -5.04 -3.31 -12.97
N ARG A 265 -4.98 -2.06 -13.43
CA ARG A 265 -4.45 -1.73 -14.76
C ARG A 265 -3.04 -2.31 -15.00
N ALA A 266 -2.09 -2.08 -14.09
CA ALA A 266 -0.75 -2.65 -14.21
C ALA A 266 -0.71 -4.19 -14.18
N VAL A 267 -1.71 -4.85 -13.58
CA VAL A 267 -1.83 -6.31 -13.64
C VAL A 267 -2.36 -6.73 -15.01
N HIS A 268 -3.51 -6.18 -15.40
CA HIS A 268 -4.22 -6.48 -16.64
C HIS A 268 -3.39 -6.17 -17.90
N ASP A 269 -2.78 -4.99 -17.97
CA ASP A 269 -2.11 -4.47 -19.17
C ASP A 269 -0.65 -4.93 -19.30
N SER A 270 -0.08 -5.53 -18.24
CA SER A 270 1.31 -5.98 -18.28
C SER A 270 1.50 -7.20 -19.18
N GLN A 271 2.58 -7.21 -19.94
CA GLN A 271 2.88 -8.23 -20.94
C GLN A 271 4.22 -8.88 -20.68
N ALA A 272 4.32 -10.18 -21.00
CA ALA A 272 5.62 -10.84 -21.14
C ALA A 272 6.23 -10.47 -22.49
N LEU A 273 7.47 -9.98 -22.48
CA LEU A 273 8.18 -9.47 -23.65
C LEU A 273 9.61 -10.00 -23.67
N VAL A 274 10.19 -10.10 -24.87
CA VAL A 274 11.62 -10.39 -25.04
C VAL A 274 12.42 -9.11 -24.79
N LEU A 275 13.47 -9.16 -23.99
CA LEU A 275 14.36 -8.03 -23.75
C LEU A 275 15.33 -7.86 -24.92
N ALA A 276 15.45 -6.65 -25.45
CA ALA A 276 16.56 -6.25 -26.30
C ALA A 276 17.34 -5.11 -25.63
N VAL A 277 18.66 -5.14 -25.79
CA VAL A 277 19.56 -4.12 -25.23
C VAL A 277 20.10 -3.25 -26.36
N GLY A 278 19.86 -1.95 -26.28
CA GLY A 278 20.24 -0.99 -27.31
C GLY A 278 19.85 0.42 -26.92
N THR A 279 19.68 1.31 -27.91
CA THR A 279 19.15 2.65 -27.66
C THR A 279 17.64 2.66 -27.93
N PRO A 280 16.78 2.92 -26.93
CA PRO A 280 15.32 2.92 -27.13
C PRO A 280 14.83 3.90 -28.21
N GLY A 281 15.52 5.03 -28.40
CA GLY A 281 15.17 6.08 -29.35
C GLY A 281 14.33 7.21 -28.74
N ASP A 282 14.05 8.26 -29.50
CA ASP A 282 13.41 9.49 -29.00
C ASP A 282 11.94 9.30 -28.59
N ASP A 283 11.25 8.33 -29.19
CA ASP A 283 9.85 7.99 -28.87
C ASP A 283 9.72 7.05 -27.65
N ALA A 284 10.82 6.77 -26.93
CA ALA A 284 10.81 5.88 -25.79
C ALA A 284 9.97 6.46 -24.64
N THR A 285 9.06 5.63 -24.11
CA THR A 285 8.21 6.02 -22.98
C THR A 285 8.63 5.27 -21.72
N PRO A 286 8.39 5.81 -20.51
CA PRO A 286 8.71 5.08 -19.30
C PRO A 286 7.86 3.81 -19.14
N PHE A 287 8.52 2.67 -18.98
CA PHE A 287 7.91 1.39 -18.58
C PHE A 287 8.32 1.04 -17.15
N ILE A 288 7.48 0.27 -16.47
CA ILE A 288 7.92 -0.54 -15.32
C ILE A 288 8.24 -1.93 -15.85
N ILE A 289 9.39 -2.46 -15.46
CA ILE A 289 9.96 -3.68 -16.03
C ILE A 289 10.36 -4.60 -14.87
N HIS A 290 9.84 -5.82 -14.87
CA HIS A 290 10.06 -6.88 -13.89
C HIS A 290 10.85 -8.02 -14.52
N ASN A 291 11.85 -8.54 -13.81
CA ASN A 291 12.75 -9.60 -14.31
C ASN A 291 12.19 -11.04 -14.22
N ARG A 292 10.91 -11.17 -13.84
CA ARG A 292 10.16 -12.43 -13.73
C ARG A 292 10.69 -13.43 -12.70
N LYS A 293 11.45 -12.96 -11.72
CA LYS A 293 11.94 -13.78 -10.59
C LYS A 293 11.18 -13.45 -9.32
N ARG A 294 11.01 -14.44 -8.45
CA ARG A 294 10.41 -14.26 -7.11
C ARG A 294 11.48 -13.84 -6.10
N GLU A 295 12.40 -14.74 -5.77
CA GLU A 295 13.43 -14.50 -4.74
C GLU A 295 14.48 -13.46 -5.16
N ASP A 296 14.91 -13.50 -6.42
CA ASP A 296 15.79 -12.51 -7.03
C ASP A 296 15.02 -11.45 -7.82
N CYS A 297 13.81 -11.10 -7.35
CA CYS A 297 12.96 -10.10 -7.98
C CYS A 297 13.71 -8.77 -8.15
N ARG A 298 13.63 -8.21 -9.36
CA ARG A 298 14.17 -6.89 -9.71
C ARG A 298 13.19 -6.15 -10.61
N ILE A 299 12.85 -4.94 -10.18
CA ILE A 299 11.88 -4.09 -10.87
C ILE A 299 12.45 -2.68 -11.01
N THR A 300 12.47 -2.15 -12.22
CA THR A 300 12.93 -0.77 -12.46
C THR A 300 11.94 -0.02 -13.34
N ALA A 301 12.07 1.31 -13.38
CA ALA A 301 11.37 2.16 -14.32
C ALA A 301 12.40 2.83 -15.23
N ALA A 302 12.22 2.67 -16.54
CA ALA A 302 13.14 3.19 -17.54
C ALA A 302 12.41 3.54 -18.84
N PRO A 303 12.91 4.52 -19.63
CA PRO A 303 12.49 4.68 -21.01
C PRO A 303 12.72 3.38 -21.78
N ALA A 304 11.68 2.93 -22.48
CA ALA A 304 11.73 1.74 -23.30
C ALA A 304 10.89 1.92 -24.57
N ARG A 305 11.24 1.16 -25.61
CA ARG A 305 10.48 1.10 -26.86
C ARG A 305 9.98 -0.32 -27.09
N LEU A 306 8.67 -0.46 -27.20
CA LEU A 306 8.03 -1.71 -27.60
C LEU A 306 8.06 -1.84 -29.13
N ALA A 307 8.60 -2.94 -29.63
CA ALA A 307 8.63 -3.25 -31.06
C ALA A 307 8.41 -4.75 -31.27
N ALA A 308 7.27 -5.11 -31.87
CA ALA A 308 6.94 -6.50 -32.25
C ALA A 308 7.18 -7.56 -31.15
N GLY A 309 6.72 -7.30 -29.92
CA GLY A 309 6.90 -8.22 -28.78
C GLY A 309 8.27 -8.16 -28.09
N THR A 310 9.14 -7.26 -28.54
CA THR A 310 10.44 -6.97 -27.93
C THR A 310 10.41 -5.62 -27.22
N LEU A 311 10.95 -5.57 -26.00
CA LEU A 311 11.15 -4.34 -25.25
C LEU A 311 12.63 -3.92 -25.34
N VAL A 312 12.89 -2.83 -26.06
CA VAL A 312 14.24 -2.27 -26.19
C VAL A 312 14.51 -1.34 -25.02
N VAL A 313 15.58 -1.62 -24.26
CA VAL A 313 16.05 -0.81 -23.12
C VAL A 313 17.54 -0.48 -23.25
N ASP A 314 17.99 0.52 -22.49
CA ASP A 314 19.42 0.82 -22.41
C ASP A 314 20.23 -0.26 -21.63
N PRO A 315 21.57 -0.31 -21.81
CA PRO A 315 22.42 -1.27 -21.10
C PRO A 315 22.33 -1.19 -19.57
N GLN A 316 22.14 0.01 -19.01
CA GLN A 316 22.07 0.20 -17.56
C GLN A 316 20.80 -0.42 -16.98
N THR A 317 19.69 -0.38 -17.71
CA THR A 317 18.41 -1.00 -17.34
C THR A 317 18.54 -2.52 -17.32
N ALA A 318 19.13 -3.11 -18.36
CA ALA A 318 19.41 -4.56 -18.40
C ALA A 318 20.33 -4.99 -17.24
N LYS A 319 21.38 -4.21 -16.96
CA LYS A 319 22.29 -4.42 -15.82
C LYS A 319 21.55 -4.38 -14.47
N ARG A 320 20.68 -3.38 -14.25
CA ARG A 320 19.86 -3.27 -13.02
C ARG A 320 18.92 -4.46 -12.84
N LEU A 321 18.31 -4.95 -13.93
CA LEU A 321 17.45 -6.13 -13.94
C LEU A 321 18.22 -7.45 -13.79
N ARG A 322 19.53 -7.42 -14.03
CA ARG A 322 20.43 -8.58 -14.14
C ARG A 322 19.96 -9.56 -15.23
N LEU A 323 19.67 -9.00 -16.40
CA LEU A 323 19.22 -9.75 -17.57
C LEU A 323 20.12 -9.43 -18.78
N SER A 324 20.14 -10.37 -19.73
CA SER A 324 20.79 -10.26 -21.02
C SER A 324 19.75 -10.08 -22.13
N ALA A 325 20.18 -9.65 -23.31
CA ALA A 325 19.32 -9.66 -24.49
C ALA A 325 18.81 -11.09 -24.78
N GLY A 326 17.52 -11.21 -25.11
CA GLY A 326 16.83 -12.48 -25.30
C GLY A 326 16.07 -12.99 -24.07
N ASP A 327 16.38 -12.49 -22.87
CA ASP A 327 15.66 -12.85 -21.65
C ASP A 327 14.20 -12.34 -21.68
N GLN A 328 13.34 -12.95 -20.84
CA GLN A 328 11.95 -12.54 -20.71
C GLN A 328 11.78 -11.50 -19.59
N VAL A 329 11.04 -10.44 -19.87
CA VAL A 329 10.59 -9.46 -18.87
C VAL A 329 9.06 -9.41 -18.83
N ARG A 330 8.49 -9.07 -17.69
CA ARG A 330 7.11 -8.56 -17.63
C ARG A 330 7.18 -7.05 -17.59
N ALA A 331 6.42 -6.35 -18.43
CA ALA A 331 6.46 -4.89 -18.45
C ALA A 331 5.10 -4.26 -18.77
N VAL A 332 4.94 -3.02 -18.31
CA VAL A 332 3.76 -2.19 -18.58
C VAL A 332 4.17 -0.72 -18.67
N PRO A 333 3.54 0.11 -19.54
CA PRO A 333 3.74 1.55 -19.51
C PRO A 333 3.47 2.14 -18.11
N LEU A 334 4.34 3.04 -17.65
CA LEU A 334 4.26 3.63 -16.31
C LEU A 334 2.93 4.36 -16.08
N SER A 335 2.47 5.08 -17.10
CA SER A 335 1.22 5.82 -17.13
C SER A 335 0.30 5.23 -18.19
N ALA A 336 -1.01 5.46 -18.03
CA ALA A 336 -1.97 4.95 -19.00
C ALA A 336 -1.72 5.71 -20.30
N ALA A 337 -1.95 5.07 -21.44
CA ALA A 337 -2.02 5.82 -22.69
C ALA A 337 -3.05 6.93 -22.48
N ARG A 338 -2.69 8.18 -22.76
CA ARG A 338 -3.71 9.22 -22.91
C ARG A 338 -4.61 8.73 -24.04
N GLU A 339 -5.89 8.51 -23.76
CA GLU A 339 -6.86 8.33 -24.85
C GLU A 339 -6.67 9.52 -25.78
N ALA A 340 -6.28 9.23 -27.03
CA ALA A 340 -6.26 10.24 -28.07
C ALA A 340 -7.71 10.73 -28.20
N LYS A 341 -7.95 11.96 -27.77
CA LYS A 341 -9.24 12.63 -27.91
C LYS A 341 -9.55 12.91 -29.37
#